data_AF-A0A5Z1D8G6-F1
#
_entry.id   AF-A0A5Z1D8G6-F1
#
_cell.length_a   1.000
_cell.length_b   1.000
_cell.length_c   1.000
_cell.angle_alpha   90.00
_cell.angle_beta   90.00
_cell.angle_gamma   90.00
#
_symmetry.space_group_name_H-M   'P 1'
#
loop_
_entity.id
_entity.type
_entity.pdbx_description
1 polymer ?
#
loop_
_entity_poly.entity_id
_entity_poly.type
_entity_poly.pdbx_seq_one_letter_code
_entity_poly.pdbx_strand_id
1 'polypeptide(L)'
;MEKKLAVHLFGALRTYEQTYKSFFDNIIDANKQDGWKIDIFLHTWDQFDTGSAHSHLKYPGLTGVKIGIHDLEEIIGIYQPKKYLIESPISDGNKSGMYVTLEKVNSLKLDYEKECGVKYDYHLYTRPDIMFFKPLRLDEYIKVYNPVRKPQNGWEGVFREFPLPPKTNFCSSNAFRFGLLDSRMPNEGDLVWFSNFGLVKHPHKAYLEDESIYNIFIKYRWEYEFRPWRSGMQQINQYMFVDIKKSDLDALNQKILILNEEKLSLQKSLDSLPIKKQNMELICLEQDIEIKDLQLYQLRKKIGLNHKDNIIYSNSAKFIIYNHLSYKLGRILIKYNSFFGYIKLPFILWAVFIVHKTVDFKFKSLPLKNYTDYDEAIIEKNSTTYQLGEKFIKACKSWYKGGLIKFFFQIRNINKVKQNARKY
;
A
#
# COMPACT_ATOMS: atom_id res chain seq x y z
N MET A 1 -38.93 -3.74 27.93
CA MET A 1 -38.09 -2.83 28.72
C MET A 1 -36.92 -2.45 27.83
N GLU A 2 -36.58 -1.17 27.75
CA GLU A 2 -35.59 -0.67 26.81
C GLU A 2 -34.17 -0.94 27.34
N LYS A 3 -33.33 -1.66 26.58
CA LYS A 3 -32.00 -2.07 27.02
C LYS A 3 -31.02 -0.88 26.94
N LYS A 4 -30.29 -0.60 28.01
CA LYS A 4 -29.34 0.52 28.10
C LYS A 4 -27.92 0.03 28.37
N LEU A 5 -26.97 0.51 27.58
CA LEU A 5 -25.55 0.18 27.64
C LEU A 5 -24.71 1.43 27.92
N ALA A 6 -23.89 1.39 28.96
CA ALA A 6 -22.85 2.39 29.18
C ALA A 6 -21.52 1.90 28.59
N VAL A 7 -20.95 2.66 27.65
CA VAL A 7 -19.63 2.38 27.08
C VAL A 7 -18.59 3.28 27.73
N HIS A 8 -17.58 2.68 28.33
CA HIS A 8 -16.49 3.35 29.02
C HIS A 8 -15.25 3.29 28.15
N LEU A 9 -14.87 4.44 27.59
CA LEU A 9 -13.59 4.64 26.92
C LEU A 9 -12.55 5.05 27.95
N PHE A 10 -11.56 4.20 28.13
CA PHE A 10 -10.51 4.37 29.12
C PHE A 10 -9.13 4.27 28.45
N GLY A 11 -8.17 5.04 28.93
CA GLY A 11 -6.76 4.92 28.59
C GLY A 11 -6.31 6.09 27.73
N ALA A 12 -5.16 5.92 27.06
CA ALA A 12 -4.56 6.97 26.25
C ALA A 12 -5.11 6.97 24.82
N LEU A 13 -5.17 8.14 24.18
CA LEU A 13 -5.75 8.38 22.85
C LEU A 13 -4.76 8.14 21.69
N ARG A 14 -3.87 7.15 21.80
CA ARG A 14 -2.72 6.99 20.88
C ARG A 14 -3.07 7.02 19.39
N THR A 15 -4.09 6.26 19.00
CA THR A 15 -4.44 6.01 17.59
C THR A 15 -5.96 6.12 17.38
N TYR A 16 -6.60 7.00 18.15
CA TYR A 16 -8.06 7.18 18.11
C TYR A 16 -8.55 7.56 16.71
N GLU A 17 -7.87 8.47 16.01
CA GLU A 17 -8.15 8.89 14.63
C GLU A 17 -8.21 7.72 13.64
N GLN A 18 -7.41 6.68 13.88
CA GLN A 18 -7.31 5.52 13.00
C GLN A 18 -8.37 4.47 13.31
N THR A 19 -8.89 4.45 14.53
CA THR A 19 -9.66 3.33 15.07
C THR A 19 -11.13 3.66 15.33
N TYR A 20 -11.49 4.94 15.51
CA TYR A 20 -12.83 5.34 15.93
C TYR A 20 -13.93 4.82 15.00
N LYS A 21 -13.71 4.82 13.67
CA LYS A 21 -14.68 4.29 12.70
C LYS A 21 -15.02 2.83 13.00
N SER A 22 -13.99 2.02 13.21
CA SER A 22 -14.16 0.61 13.54
C SER A 22 -14.89 0.39 14.86
N PHE A 23 -14.67 1.26 15.84
CA PHE A 23 -15.39 1.25 17.11
C PHE A 23 -16.87 1.56 16.91
N PHE A 24 -17.22 2.59 16.12
CA PHE A 24 -18.61 2.89 15.82
C PHE A 24 -19.28 1.75 15.05
N ASP A 25 -18.66 1.27 13.98
CA ASP A 25 -19.23 0.22 13.13
C ASP A 25 -19.46 -1.09 13.92
N ASN A 26 -18.47 -1.51 14.71
CA ASN A 26 -18.45 -2.85 15.31
C ASN A 26 -18.91 -2.91 16.77
N ILE A 27 -18.96 -1.78 17.48
CA ILE A 27 -19.42 -1.74 18.87
C ILE A 27 -20.72 -0.96 18.97
N ILE A 28 -20.73 0.30 18.55
CA ILE A 28 -21.88 1.19 18.76
C ILE A 28 -23.05 0.80 17.85
N ASP A 29 -22.85 0.83 16.55
CA ASP A 29 -23.92 0.63 15.58
C ASP A 29 -24.39 -0.83 15.56
N ALA A 30 -23.47 -1.78 15.72
CA ALA A 30 -23.79 -3.19 15.87
C ALA A 30 -24.76 -3.46 17.03
N ASN A 31 -24.56 -2.85 18.21
CA ASN A 31 -25.47 -3.03 19.35
C ASN A 31 -26.72 -2.14 19.26
N LYS A 32 -26.65 -0.95 18.65
CA LYS A 32 -27.86 -0.16 18.35
C LYS A 32 -28.84 -0.91 17.45
N GLN A 33 -28.34 -1.65 16.46
CA GLN A 33 -29.16 -2.52 15.61
C GLN A 33 -29.88 -3.62 16.41
N ASP A 34 -29.31 -4.08 17.52
CA ASP A 34 -29.94 -5.01 18.47
C ASP A 34 -30.89 -4.31 19.46
N GLY A 35 -31.15 -3.02 19.29
CA GLY A 35 -32.08 -2.24 20.10
C GLY A 35 -31.50 -1.67 21.39
N TRP A 36 -30.17 -1.62 21.53
CA TRP A 36 -29.51 -0.99 22.68
C TRP A 36 -29.49 0.53 22.55
N LYS A 37 -29.90 1.23 23.62
CA LYS A 37 -29.56 2.65 23.82
C LYS A 37 -28.19 2.76 24.45
N ILE A 38 -27.30 3.49 23.82
CA ILE A 38 -25.88 3.52 24.18
C ILE A 38 -25.45 4.94 24.52
N ASP A 39 -24.83 5.09 25.69
CA ASP A 39 -24.18 6.32 26.13
C ASP A 39 -22.68 6.07 26.35
N ILE A 40 -21.85 7.01 25.90
CA ILE A 40 -20.38 6.91 25.97
C ILE A 40 -19.87 7.80 27.11
N PHE A 41 -18.90 7.28 27.86
CA PHE A 41 -18.17 7.98 28.90
C PHE A 41 -16.68 7.90 28.59
N LEU A 42 -15.95 9.00 28.78
CA LEU A 42 -14.55 9.08 28.38
C LEU A 42 -13.67 9.61 29.52
N HIS A 43 -12.69 8.82 29.94
CA HIS A 43 -11.57 9.34 30.72
C HIS A 43 -10.27 9.12 29.97
N THR A 44 -9.43 10.15 29.92
CA THR A 44 -8.09 10.06 29.34
C THR A 44 -7.14 11.06 29.99
N TRP A 45 -5.88 10.99 29.56
CA TRP A 45 -4.84 11.90 30.00
C TRP A 45 -4.71 13.07 29.04
N ASP A 46 -4.16 14.18 29.50
CA ASP A 46 -3.87 15.37 28.69
C ASP A 46 -2.71 15.18 27.69
N GLN A 47 -2.33 13.93 27.44
CA GLN A 47 -1.28 13.50 26.51
C GLN A 47 -1.74 12.27 25.71
N PHE A 48 -1.37 12.20 24.43
CA PHE A 48 -1.73 11.08 23.55
C PHE A 48 -1.18 9.73 24.03
N ASP A 49 0.02 9.75 24.59
CA ASP A 49 0.61 8.63 25.31
C ASP A 49 1.46 9.18 26.46
N THR A 50 1.27 8.65 27.67
CA THR A 50 2.00 9.13 28.85
C THR A 50 3.44 8.62 28.89
N GLY A 51 3.78 7.60 28.08
CA GLY A 51 4.89 6.70 28.36
C GLY A 51 4.60 5.90 29.63
N SER A 52 4.72 4.57 29.58
CA SER A 52 4.53 3.75 30.78
C SER A 52 5.90 3.48 31.42
N ALA A 53 6.02 3.63 32.74
CA ALA A 53 7.20 3.18 33.49
C ALA A 53 7.49 1.67 33.30
N HIS A 54 6.45 0.89 32.97
CA HIS A 54 6.50 -0.57 32.81
C HIS A 54 6.54 -1.05 31.34
N SER A 55 6.68 -0.14 30.37
CA SER A 55 6.64 -0.48 28.95
C SER A 55 7.79 0.23 28.24
N HIS A 56 8.70 -0.55 27.65
CA HIS A 56 9.79 -0.02 26.84
C HIS A 56 9.33 0.58 25.50
N LEU A 57 8.02 0.53 25.20
CA LEU A 57 7.45 1.04 23.97
C LEU A 57 7.20 2.55 24.09
N LYS A 58 8.10 3.33 23.50
CA LYS A 58 7.82 4.73 23.16
C LYS A 58 7.10 4.78 21.82
N TYR A 59 6.08 5.62 21.70
CA TYR A 59 5.38 5.90 20.44
C TYR A 59 5.95 7.19 19.85
N PRO A 60 6.84 7.11 18.83
CA PRO A 60 7.43 8.30 18.24
C PRO A 60 6.32 9.22 17.72
N GLY A 61 6.37 10.49 18.12
CA GLY A 61 5.36 11.50 17.76
C GLY A 61 4.10 11.52 18.63
N LEU A 62 3.96 10.63 19.64
CA LEU A 62 2.80 10.60 20.54
C LEU A 62 3.17 10.64 22.02
N THR A 63 4.24 9.95 22.41
CA THR A 63 4.66 9.91 23.83
C THR A 63 5.07 11.29 24.33
N GLY A 64 4.42 11.76 25.40
CA GLY A 64 4.65 13.07 26.00
C GLY A 64 4.00 14.24 25.25
N VAL A 65 3.33 13.98 24.13
CA VAL A 65 2.69 15.02 23.32
C VAL A 65 1.36 15.40 23.96
N LYS A 66 1.20 16.68 24.30
CA LYS A 66 -0.01 17.23 24.90
C LYS A 66 -1.17 17.25 23.90
N ILE A 67 -2.36 17.00 24.40
CA ILE A 67 -3.61 17.16 23.63
C ILE A 67 -3.90 18.66 23.52
N GLY A 68 -3.99 19.15 22.28
CA GLY A 68 -4.36 20.53 21.97
C GLY A 68 -5.88 20.76 22.04
N ILE A 69 -6.28 22.02 21.92
CA ILE A 69 -7.70 22.42 21.91
C ILE A 69 -8.44 21.79 20.71
N HIS A 70 -7.82 21.81 19.53
CA HIS A 70 -8.41 21.22 18.32
C HIS A 70 -8.58 19.70 18.44
N ASP A 71 -7.59 19.00 18.99
CA ASP A 71 -7.68 17.56 19.24
C ASP A 71 -8.85 17.27 20.18
N LEU A 72 -9.01 18.08 21.24
CA LEU A 72 -10.09 17.96 22.22
C LEU A 72 -11.47 18.17 21.59
N GLU A 73 -11.62 19.20 20.75
CA GLU A 73 -12.86 19.45 20.00
C GLU A 73 -13.20 18.27 19.08
N GLU A 74 -12.19 17.72 18.39
CA GLU A 74 -12.35 16.55 17.52
C GLU A 74 -12.77 15.31 18.31
N ILE A 75 -12.06 14.97 19.39
CA ILE A 75 -12.35 13.81 20.24
C ILE A 75 -13.78 13.88 20.79
N ILE A 76 -14.20 15.04 21.29
CA ILE A 76 -15.56 15.24 21.82
C ILE A 76 -16.58 15.17 20.68
N GLY A 77 -16.28 15.75 19.51
CA GLY A 77 -17.14 15.68 18.33
C GLY A 77 -17.35 14.26 17.80
N ILE A 78 -16.29 13.45 17.80
CA ILE A 78 -16.30 12.04 17.38
C ILE A 78 -17.09 11.18 18.36
N TYR A 79 -16.69 11.16 19.64
CA TYR A 79 -17.24 10.21 20.60
C TYR A 79 -18.54 10.66 21.26
N GLN A 80 -18.82 11.98 21.26
CA GLN A 80 -20.00 12.59 21.86
C GLN A 80 -20.30 12.05 23.28
N PRO A 81 -19.31 12.04 24.19
CA PRO A 81 -19.48 11.45 25.51
C PRO A 81 -20.51 12.23 26.35
N LYS A 82 -21.33 11.52 27.14
CA LYS A 82 -22.27 12.14 28.09
C LYS A 82 -21.56 12.86 29.22
N LYS A 83 -20.43 12.29 29.66
CA LYS A 83 -19.47 12.93 30.56
C LYS A 83 -18.06 12.52 30.18
N TYR A 84 -17.13 13.45 30.32
CA TYR A 84 -15.72 13.18 30.07
C TYR A 84 -14.83 13.92 31.06
N LEU A 85 -13.60 13.42 31.23
CA LEU A 85 -12.55 14.07 32.01
C LEU A 85 -11.20 13.85 31.33
N ILE A 86 -10.46 14.94 31.15
CA ILE A 86 -9.12 14.98 30.58
C ILE A 86 -8.23 15.70 31.58
N GLU A 87 -7.15 15.08 32.00
CA GLU A 87 -6.29 15.62 33.06
C GLU A 87 -4.84 15.13 32.96
N SER A 88 -3.95 15.75 33.71
CA SER A 88 -2.55 15.33 33.78
C SER A 88 -2.39 13.88 34.23
N PRO A 89 -1.44 13.12 33.66
CA PRO A 89 -1.04 11.82 34.16
C PRO A 89 -0.63 11.88 35.63
N ILE A 90 -0.86 10.77 36.32
CA ILE A 90 -0.47 10.60 37.71
C ILE A 90 1.06 10.59 37.81
N SER A 91 1.61 11.34 38.76
CA SER A 91 3.05 11.37 39.05
C SER A 91 3.53 10.22 39.94
N ASP A 92 2.62 9.54 40.62
CA ASP A 92 2.88 8.40 41.50
C ASP A 92 3.17 7.13 40.70
N GLY A 93 4.46 6.76 40.64
CA GLY A 93 4.94 5.56 39.94
C GLY A 93 4.45 4.23 40.52
N ASN A 94 3.83 4.21 41.71
CA ASN A 94 3.25 2.99 42.30
C ASN A 94 1.81 2.73 41.83
N LYS A 95 1.17 3.71 41.17
CA LYS A 95 -0.19 3.57 40.66
C LYS A 95 -0.17 3.27 39.18
N SER A 96 -0.77 2.15 38.80
CA SER A 96 -1.01 1.86 37.39
C SER A 96 -2.12 2.75 36.85
N GLY A 97 -1.76 3.57 35.84
CA GLY A 97 -2.69 4.51 35.20
C GLY A 97 -3.94 3.83 34.61
N MET A 98 -3.87 2.55 34.26
CA MET A 98 -5.02 1.79 33.75
C MET A 98 -6.16 1.74 34.78
N TYR A 99 -5.86 1.33 36.03
CA TYR A 99 -6.89 1.19 37.07
C TYR A 99 -7.49 2.54 37.44
N VAL A 100 -6.67 3.59 37.51
CA VAL A 100 -7.17 4.94 37.83
C VAL A 100 -8.08 5.48 36.73
N THR A 101 -7.72 5.27 35.48
CA THR A 101 -8.56 5.67 34.36
C THR A 101 -9.91 4.95 34.39
N LEU A 102 -9.90 3.64 34.70
CA LEU A 102 -11.11 2.84 34.85
C LEU A 102 -12.02 3.32 35.99
N GLU A 103 -11.44 3.62 37.15
CA GLU A 103 -12.18 4.18 38.27
C GLU A 103 -12.81 5.53 37.90
N LYS A 104 -12.05 6.42 37.25
CA LYS A 104 -12.51 7.76 36.88
C LYS A 104 -13.62 7.73 35.84
N VAL A 105 -13.50 6.94 34.78
CA VAL A 105 -14.58 6.81 33.79
C VAL A 105 -15.85 6.21 34.40
N ASN A 106 -15.72 5.27 35.35
CA ASN A 106 -16.86 4.71 36.05
C ASN A 106 -17.52 5.75 36.98
N SER A 107 -16.74 6.59 37.66
CA SER A 107 -17.27 7.70 38.47
C SER A 107 -18.05 8.70 37.63
N LEU A 108 -17.56 9.07 36.45
CA LEU A 108 -18.30 9.92 35.50
C LEU A 108 -19.66 9.31 35.15
N LYS A 109 -19.69 8.00 34.89
CA LYS A 109 -20.93 7.28 34.61
C LYS A 109 -21.88 7.28 35.81
N LEU A 110 -21.38 7.01 37.02
CA LEU A 110 -22.19 7.03 38.26
C LEU A 110 -22.80 8.42 38.53
N ASP A 111 -22.02 9.49 38.33
CA ASP A 111 -22.51 10.85 38.48
C ASP A 111 -23.62 11.16 37.48
N TYR A 112 -23.47 10.72 36.23
CA TYR A 112 -24.50 10.86 35.19
C TYR A 112 -25.78 10.05 35.51
N GLU A 113 -25.64 8.79 35.97
CA GLU A 113 -26.78 7.97 36.42
C GLU A 113 -27.58 8.70 37.50
N LYS A 114 -26.89 9.31 38.47
CA LYS A 114 -27.50 10.07 39.55
C LYS A 114 -28.18 11.35 39.07
N GLU A 115 -27.52 12.13 38.22
CA GLU A 115 -28.05 13.42 37.73
C GLU A 115 -29.25 13.26 36.80
N CYS A 116 -29.23 12.24 35.94
CA CYS A 116 -30.25 12.04 34.92
C CYS A 116 -31.32 11.00 35.30
N GLY A 117 -31.19 10.35 36.46
CA GLY A 117 -32.10 9.27 36.87
C GLY A 117 -32.07 8.08 35.90
N VAL A 118 -30.93 7.82 35.30
CA VAL A 118 -30.72 6.70 34.35
C VAL A 118 -30.06 5.54 35.08
N LYS A 119 -30.43 4.31 34.69
CA LYS A 119 -29.75 3.09 35.10
C LYS A 119 -29.41 2.28 33.86
N TYR A 120 -28.16 1.84 33.75
CA TYR A 120 -27.73 0.97 32.65
C TYR A 120 -27.88 -0.51 33.04
N ASP A 121 -28.22 -1.34 32.07
CA ASP A 121 -28.33 -2.79 32.26
C ASP A 121 -26.95 -3.46 32.15
N TYR A 122 -26.11 -2.93 31.26
CA TYR A 122 -24.77 -3.43 31.00
C TYR A 122 -23.75 -2.30 30.84
N HIS A 123 -22.49 -2.64 31.09
CA HIS A 123 -21.36 -1.71 31.08
C HIS A 123 -20.24 -2.32 30.24
N LEU A 124 -19.93 -1.73 29.08
CA LEU A 124 -18.82 -2.13 28.22
C LEU A 124 -17.60 -1.26 28.51
N TYR A 125 -16.42 -1.86 28.54
CA TYR A 125 -15.16 -1.19 28.80
C TYR A 125 -14.21 -1.48 27.65
N THR A 126 -13.66 -0.42 27.06
CA THR A 126 -12.65 -0.55 26.01
C THR A 126 -11.80 0.71 25.87
N ARG A 127 -10.86 0.69 24.93
CA ARG A 127 -9.85 1.73 24.76
C ARG A 127 -10.00 2.42 23.41
N PRO A 128 -9.73 3.74 23.33
CA PRO A 128 -9.73 4.46 22.07
C PRO A 128 -8.65 4.02 21.07
N ASP A 129 -7.65 3.22 21.48
CA ASP A 129 -6.57 2.74 20.61
C ASP A 129 -6.78 1.31 20.11
N ILE A 130 -8.01 0.80 20.07
CA ILE A 130 -8.35 -0.55 19.60
C ILE A 130 -9.05 -0.49 18.23
N MET A 131 -8.49 -1.21 17.27
CA MET A 131 -9.13 -1.49 15.99
C MET A 131 -10.01 -2.73 16.12
N PHE A 132 -11.30 -2.59 15.82
CA PHE A 132 -12.26 -3.69 15.80
C PHE A 132 -12.46 -4.20 14.37
N PHE A 133 -12.34 -5.50 14.16
CA PHE A 133 -12.49 -6.12 12.84
C PHE A 133 -13.83 -6.78 12.62
N LYS A 134 -14.50 -7.12 13.72
CA LYS A 134 -15.79 -7.81 13.74
C LYS A 134 -16.67 -7.20 14.82
N PRO A 135 -17.99 -7.29 14.69
CA PRO A 135 -18.90 -6.75 15.68
C PRO A 135 -18.84 -7.51 17.00
N LEU A 136 -18.87 -6.79 18.13
CA LEU A 136 -19.12 -7.36 19.46
C LEU A 136 -20.58 -7.14 19.83
N ARG A 137 -21.44 -8.12 19.56
CA ARG A 137 -22.88 -8.03 19.87
C ARG A 137 -23.17 -8.67 21.22
N LEU A 138 -23.58 -7.87 22.22
CA LEU A 138 -23.83 -8.36 23.58
C LEU A 138 -24.93 -9.45 23.60
N ASP A 139 -25.97 -9.26 22.78
CA ASP A 139 -27.11 -10.17 22.68
C ASP A 139 -26.71 -11.59 22.25
N GLU A 140 -25.62 -11.76 21.50
CA GLU A 140 -25.11 -13.09 21.12
C GLU A 140 -24.72 -13.92 22.34
N TYR A 141 -24.17 -13.27 23.37
CA TYR A 141 -23.72 -13.92 24.60
C TYR A 141 -24.79 -13.94 25.68
N ILE A 142 -25.67 -12.94 25.74
CA ILE A 142 -26.70 -12.86 26.80
C ILE A 142 -27.85 -13.82 26.50
N LYS A 143 -28.30 -13.91 25.23
CA LYS A 143 -29.50 -14.68 24.87
C LYS A 143 -29.39 -16.16 25.17
N VAL A 144 -28.18 -16.72 25.23
CA VAL A 144 -27.99 -18.15 25.54
C VAL A 144 -28.50 -18.48 26.94
N TYR A 145 -28.51 -17.51 27.86
CA TYR A 145 -28.99 -17.63 29.23
C TYR A 145 -30.50 -17.35 29.39
N ASN A 146 -31.23 -17.12 28.29
CA ASN A 146 -32.67 -16.86 28.39
C ASN A 146 -33.38 -18.04 29.09
N PRO A 147 -34.36 -17.76 29.98
CA PRO A 147 -35.03 -18.79 30.76
C PRO A 147 -35.87 -19.75 29.89
N VAL A 148 -36.18 -19.34 28.66
CA VAL A 148 -36.94 -20.12 27.68
C VAL A 148 -36.07 -20.42 26.47
N ARG A 149 -35.98 -21.69 26.09
CA ARG A 149 -35.31 -22.12 24.86
C ARG A 149 -36.16 -21.74 23.64
N LYS A 150 -35.60 -20.97 22.71
CA LYS A 150 -36.21 -20.68 21.40
C LYS A 150 -35.29 -21.14 20.27
N PRO A 151 -35.44 -22.39 19.78
CA PRO A 151 -34.55 -22.94 18.76
C PRO A 151 -34.54 -22.17 17.45
N GLN A 152 -35.65 -21.52 17.08
CA GLN A 152 -35.74 -20.73 15.85
C GLN A 152 -34.79 -19.52 15.85
N ASN A 153 -34.37 -19.04 17.04
CA ASN A 153 -33.47 -17.90 17.22
C ASN A 153 -32.01 -18.33 17.47
N GLY A 154 -31.63 -19.53 17.02
CA GLY A 154 -30.28 -20.08 17.16
C GLY A 154 -30.02 -20.61 18.57
N TRP A 155 -29.03 -20.05 19.27
CA TRP A 155 -28.60 -20.52 20.60
C TRP A 155 -29.39 -19.95 21.79
N GLU A 156 -30.51 -19.26 21.56
CA GLU A 156 -31.29 -18.61 22.62
C GLU A 156 -31.84 -19.61 23.66
N GLY A 157 -31.50 -19.43 24.94
CA GLY A 157 -31.94 -20.26 26.06
C GLY A 157 -31.35 -21.67 26.09
N VAL A 158 -30.19 -21.88 25.45
CA VAL A 158 -29.44 -23.13 25.50
C VAL A 158 -28.88 -23.38 26.90
N PHE A 159 -28.55 -22.33 27.64
CA PHE A 159 -28.08 -22.37 29.03
C PHE A 159 -29.19 -21.99 30.03
N ARG A 160 -30.47 -22.19 29.69
CA ARG A 160 -31.60 -21.86 30.59
C ARG A 160 -31.53 -22.52 31.97
N GLU A 161 -30.86 -23.67 32.07
CA GLU A 161 -30.66 -24.43 33.32
C GLU A 161 -29.46 -23.89 34.15
N PHE A 162 -28.65 -23.00 33.57
CA PHE A 162 -27.51 -22.34 34.20
C PHE A 162 -27.74 -20.82 34.13
N PRO A 163 -28.61 -20.25 34.99
CA PRO A 163 -28.93 -18.82 34.93
C PRO A 163 -27.67 -17.96 35.10
N LEU A 164 -27.64 -16.83 34.40
CA LEU A 164 -26.51 -15.90 34.44
C LEU A 164 -26.27 -15.36 35.86
N PRO A 165 -25.05 -15.46 36.42
CA PRO A 165 -24.76 -14.93 37.75
C PRO A 165 -25.02 -13.41 37.85
N PRO A 166 -25.50 -12.91 39.00
CA PRO A 166 -25.87 -11.50 39.17
C PRO A 166 -24.72 -10.51 38.93
N LYS A 167 -23.48 -10.93 39.18
CA LYS A 167 -22.27 -10.16 38.87
C LYS A 167 -21.37 -10.96 37.95
N THR A 168 -21.45 -10.66 36.67
CA THR A 168 -20.72 -11.33 35.62
C THR A 168 -19.94 -10.33 34.78
N ASN A 169 -18.67 -10.61 34.56
CA ASN A 169 -17.86 -10.03 33.50
C ASN A 169 -17.84 -10.99 32.31
N PHE A 170 -18.12 -10.47 31.12
CA PHE A 170 -17.92 -11.14 29.84
C PHE A 170 -16.63 -10.63 29.23
N CYS A 171 -15.59 -11.43 29.37
CA CYS A 171 -14.23 -11.03 29.07
C CYS A 171 -13.84 -11.53 27.69
N SER A 172 -13.42 -10.61 26.80
CA SER A 172 -12.72 -11.01 25.59
C SER A 172 -11.58 -11.97 25.97
N SER A 173 -11.41 -13.05 25.20
CA SER A 173 -10.43 -14.07 25.55
C SER A 173 -9.98 -14.93 24.38
N ASN A 174 -8.67 -15.07 24.25
CA ASN A 174 -8.04 -16.20 23.61
C ASN A 174 -7.68 -17.26 24.66
N ALA A 175 -8.68 -18.09 25.00
CA ALA A 175 -8.69 -19.09 26.08
C ALA A 175 -7.46 -20.02 26.16
N PHE A 176 -6.70 -20.18 25.06
CA PHE A 176 -5.51 -21.04 25.02
C PHE A 176 -4.25 -20.34 24.51
N ARG A 177 -4.21 -19.00 24.55
CA ARG A 177 -3.04 -18.23 24.09
C ARG A 177 -1.72 -18.69 24.73
N PHE A 178 -1.77 -19.06 26.00
CA PHE A 178 -0.62 -19.54 26.78
C PHE A 178 -0.57 -21.06 26.93
N GLY A 179 -1.35 -21.81 26.14
CA GLY A 179 -1.45 -23.26 26.25
C GLY A 179 -2.24 -23.76 27.46
N LEU A 180 -2.86 -22.87 28.24
CA LEU A 180 -3.71 -23.19 29.39
C LEU A 180 -4.92 -22.26 29.45
N LEU A 181 -6.00 -22.78 30.03
CA LEU A 181 -7.23 -22.04 30.32
C LEU A 181 -7.39 -21.95 31.84
N ASP A 182 -7.16 -20.76 32.41
CA ASP A 182 -7.39 -20.46 33.83
C ASP A 182 -8.56 -19.47 33.94
N SER A 183 -9.66 -19.90 34.55
CA SER A 183 -10.89 -19.09 34.68
C SER A 183 -10.69 -17.79 35.49
N ARG A 184 -9.62 -17.70 36.27
CA ARG A 184 -9.27 -16.50 37.04
C ARG A 184 -8.53 -15.46 36.20
N MET A 185 -7.96 -15.87 35.07
CA MET A 185 -7.15 -15.03 34.19
C MET A 185 -7.74 -14.98 32.77
N PRO A 186 -8.73 -14.10 32.52
CA PRO A 186 -9.20 -13.85 31.16
C PRO A 186 -8.11 -13.15 30.36
N ASN A 187 -7.40 -13.90 29.52
CA ASN A 187 -6.48 -13.34 28.52
C ASN A 187 -7.21 -12.23 27.76
N GLU A 188 -6.61 -11.07 27.52
CA GLU A 188 -7.23 -9.91 26.84
C GLU A 188 -8.39 -9.20 27.57
N GLY A 189 -8.83 -9.69 28.73
CA GLY A 189 -9.87 -9.07 29.54
C GLY A 189 -9.52 -7.67 30.08
N ASP A 190 -8.30 -7.20 29.88
CA ASP A 190 -7.83 -5.83 30.16
C ASP A 190 -8.05 -4.85 28.99
N LEU A 191 -8.46 -5.34 27.82
CA LEU A 191 -8.63 -4.54 26.60
C LEU A 191 -10.10 -4.31 26.25
N VAL A 192 -10.91 -5.38 26.29
CA VAL A 192 -12.34 -5.34 25.96
C VAL A 192 -13.08 -6.32 26.87
N TRP A 193 -14.07 -5.83 27.60
CA TRP A 193 -15.02 -6.68 28.32
C TRP A 193 -16.33 -5.91 28.53
N PHE A 194 -17.38 -6.62 28.95
CA PHE A 194 -18.58 -5.97 29.43
C PHE A 194 -19.13 -6.68 30.68
N SER A 195 -19.91 -5.98 31.51
CA SER A 195 -20.47 -6.51 32.74
C SER A 195 -21.95 -6.20 32.90
N ASN A 196 -22.65 -7.01 33.70
CA ASN A 196 -24.05 -6.78 34.08
C ASN A 196 -24.20 -6.05 35.45
N PHE A 197 -23.12 -5.42 35.93
CA PHE A 197 -23.09 -4.70 37.20
C PHE A 197 -22.30 -3.39 37.08
N GLY A 198 -22.76 -2.35 37.76
CA GLY A 198 -22.32 -0.97 37.52
C GLY A 198 -21.11 -0.47 38.31
N LEU A 199 -20.46 -1.34 39.08
CA LEU A 199 -19.18 -1.03 39.72
C LEU A 199 -18.06 -1.58 38.84
N VAL A 200 -17.07 -0.76 38.48
CA VAL A 200 -15.94 -1.24 37.69
C VAL A 200 -15.10 -2.23 38.51
N LYS A 201 -15.01 -3.47 38.03
CA LYS A 201 -14.17 -4.53 38.61
C LYS A 201 -13.38 -5.19 37.50
N HIS A 202 -12.12 -4.81 37.42
CA HIS A 202 -11.23 -5.23 36.34
C HIS A 202 -11.14 -6.77 36.28
N PRO A 203 -11.32 -7.41 35.11
CA PRO A 203 -11.41 -8.86 35.02
C PRO A 203 -10.25 -9.65 35.66
N HIS A 204 -9.01 -9.15 35.57
CA HIS A 204 -7.83 -9.81 36.18
C HIS A 204 -7.77 -9.70 37.71
N LYS A 205 -8.55 -8.81 38.33
CA LYS A 205 -8.58 -8.59 39.79
C LYS A 205 -9.94 -8.88 40.41
N ALA A 206 -10.99 -9.01 39.60
CA ALA A 206 -12.37 -9.14 40.08
C ALA A 206 -12.53 -10.22 41.16
N TYR A 207 -11.95 -11.41 40.94
CA TYR A 207 -12.03 -12.52 41.89
C TYR A 207 -11.27 -12.27 43.21
N LEU A 208 -10.26 -11.40 43.22
CA LEU A 208 -9.52 -11.02 44.43
C LEU A 208 -10.27 -9.96 45.24
N GLU A 209 -11.07 -9.15 44.57
CA GLU A 209 -11.78 -8.03 45.18
C GLU A 209 -13.20 -8.40 45.63
N ASP A 210 -13.84 -9.35 44.95
CA ASP A 210 -15.19 -9.82 45.23
C ASP A 210 -15.38 -11.24 44.65
N GLU A 211 -15.42 -12.24 45.54
CA GLU A 211 -15.56 -13.66 45.19
C GLU A 211 -16.91 -13.97 44.49
N SER A 212 -17.90 -13.07 44.58
CA SER A 212 -19.20 -13.25 43.90
C SER A 212 -19.16 -12.89 42.41
N ILE A 213 -18.05 -12.32 41.91
CA ILE A 213 -17.91 -11.94 40.50
C ILE A 213 -17.40 -13.12 39.67
N TYR A 214 -18.17 -13.46 38.64
CA TYR A 214 -17.80 -14.50 37.68
C TYR A 214 -17.24 -13.89 36.40
N ASN A 215 -16.06 -14.37 35.97
CA ASN A 215 -15.54 -14.09 34.63
C ASN A 215 -16.01 -15.19 33.66
N ILE A 216 -16.75 -14.82 32.64
CA ILE A 216 -17.15 -15.68 31.52
C ILE A 216 -16.34 -15.28 30.30
N PHE A 217 -15.64 -16.25 29.70
CA PHE A 217 -14.73 -15.97 28.60
C PHE A 217 -15.52 -16.04 27.30
N ILE A 218 -15.53 -14.95 26.54
CA ILE A 218 -16.20 -14.89 25.24
C ILE A 218 -15.20 -15.07 24.11
N LYS A 219 -15.64 -15.70 23.02
CA LYS A 219 -14.84 -15.87 21.79
C LYS A 219 -14.75 -14.53 21.05
N TYR A 220 -13.93 -13.64 21.58
CA TYR A 220 -13.60 -12.35 21.01
C TYR A 220 -12.11 -12.15 21.26
N ARG A 221 -11.27 -12.47 20.28
CA ARG A 221 -9.85 -12.74 20.47
C ARG A 221 -9.00 -11.63 19.89
N TRP A 222 -7.91 -11.30 20.60
CA TRP A 222 -6.85 -10.44 20.08
C TRP A 222 -6.25 -11.08 18.80
N GLU A 223 -6.09 -10.24 17.77
CA GLU A 223 -5.62 -10.49 16.40
C GLU A 223 -6.67 -11.10 15.47
N TYR A 224 -7.87 -11.46 15.96
CA TYR A 224 -8.95 -12.01 15.12
C TYR A 224 -10.18 -11.12 15.07
N GLU A 225 -10.68 -10.73 16.23
CA GLU A 225 -11.88 -9.89 16.35
C GLU A 225 -11.51 -8.43 16.59
N PHE A 226 -10.37 -8.18 17.26
CA PHE A 226 -9.84 -6.84 17.49
C PHE A 226 -8.32 -6.87 17.72
N ARG A 227 -7.67 -5.71 17.70
CA ARG A 227 -6.31 -5.54 18.24
C ARG A 227 -6.02 -4.11 18.67
N PRO A 228 -5.13 -3.89 19.65
CA PRO A 228 -4.55 -2.57 19.88
C PRO A 228 -3.83 -2.09 18.60
N TRP A 229 -4.23 -0.92 18.12
CA TRP A 229 -3.68 -0.29 16.93
C TRP A 229 -2.56 0.68 17.30
N ARG A 230 -1.40 0.58 16.63
CA ARG A 230 -0.21 1.38 16.94
C ARG A 230 0.15 2.30 15.78
N SER A 231 0.84 3.41 16.06
CA SER A 231 1.08 4.50 15.10
C SER A 231 1.78 4.10 13.79
N GLY A 232 2.52 2.98 13.76
CA GLY A 232 3.15 2.46 12.55
C GLY A 232 2.31 1.47 11.73
N MET A 233 1.08 1.15 12.16
CA MET A 233 0.22 0.18 11.49
C MET A 233 -0.58 0.86 10.39
N GLN A 234 -0.31 0.50 9.12
CA GLN A 234 -0.92 1.16 7.95
C GLN A 234 -1.96 0.30 7.22
N GLN A 235 -1.98 -1.02 7.44
CA GLN A 235 -2.86 -1.92 6.70
C GLN A 235 -3.41 -3.02 7.62
N ILE A 236 -4.70 -3.30 7.45
CA ILE A 236 -5.33 -4.53 7.95
C ILE A 236 -4.89 -5.62 6.98
N ASN A 237 -3.97 -6.47 7.41
CA ASN A 237 -3.59 -7.62 6.60
C ASN A 237 -4.84 -8.51 6.43
N GLN A 238 -5.32 -8.67 5.20
CA GLN A 238 -6.48 -9.53 4.89
C GLN A 238 -6.29 -10.99 5.33
N TYR A 239 -5.05 -11.42 5.56
CA TYR A 239 -4.70 -12.75 6.08
C TYR A 239 -4.70 -12.85 7.61
N MET A 240 -4.98 -11.75 8.33
CA MET A 240 -5.03 -11.71 9.81
C MET A 240 -6.19 -12.57 10.36
N PHE A 241 -7.12 -13.00 9.51
CA PHE A 241 -8.36 -13.68 9.89
C PHE A 241 -8.44 -15.17 9.55
N VAL A 242 -7.36 -15.76 9.01
CA VAL A 242 -7.37 -17.15 8.58
C VAL A 242 -6.47 -17.96 9.51
N ASP A 243 -7.08 -18.86 10.28
CA ASP A 243 -6.37 -20.02 10.84
C ASP A 243 -5.93 -20.88 9.64
N ILE A 244 -4.81 -20.54 9.01
CA ILE A 244 -4.28 -21.34 7.90
C ILE A 244 -3.82 -22.65 8.51
N LYS A 245 -4.50 -23.75 8.16
CA LYS A 245 -4.03 -25.07 8.54
C LYS A 245 -2.63 -25.24 7.97
N LYS A 246 -1.69 -25.69 8.80
CA LYS A 246 -0.31 -25.96 8.38
C LYS A 246 -0.25 -26.83 7.12
N SER A 247 -1.18 -27.78 6.98
CA SER A 247 -1.33 -28.62 5.77
C SER A 247 -1.53 -27.82 4.49
N ASP A 248 -2.32 -26.75 4.54
CA ASP A 248 -2.68 -25.94 3.37
C ASP A 248 -1.48 -25.05 2.97
N LEU A 249 -0.75 -24.56 3.98
CA LEU A 249 0.51 -23.84 3.76
C LEU A 249 1.59 -24.75 3.16
N ASP A 250 1.73 -25.97 3.68
CA ASP A 250 2.69 -26.95 3.17
C ASP A 250 2.34 -27.35 1.73
N ALA A 251 1.05 -27.57 1.42
CA ALA A 251 0.59 -27.85 0.06
C ALA A 251 0.89 -26.69 -0.91
N LEU A 252 0.67 -25.45 -0.48
CA LEU A 252 0.99 -24.27 -1.27
C LEU A 252 2.51 -24.14 -1.52
N ASN A 253 3.32 -24.38 -0.50
CA ASN A 253 4.78 -24.35 -0.61
C ASN A 253 5.30 -25.42 -1.57
N GLN A 254 4.74 -26.63 -1.54
CA GLN A 254 5.06 -27.68 -2.51
C GLN A 254 4.71 -27.26 -3.94
N LYS A 255 3.53 -26.63 -4.14
CA LYS A 255 3.14 -26.11 -5.46
C LYS A 255 4.08 -25.02 -5.96
N ILE A 256 4.54 -24.12 -5.09
CA ILE A 256 5.53 -23.09 -5.41
C ILE A 256 6.87 -23.72 -5.80
N LEU A 257 7.29 -24.78 -5.11
CA LEU A 257 8.53 -25.50 -5.43
C LEU A 257 8.48 -26.10 -6.84
N ILE A 258 7.40 -26.84 -7.16
CA ILE A 258 7.19 -27.44 -8.49
C ILE A 258 7.20 -26.36 -9.59
N LEU A 259 6.47 -25.26 -9.40
CA LEU A 259 6.43 -24.17 -10.37
C LEU A 259 7.80 -23.51 -10.59
N ASN A 260 8.62 -23.41 -9.55
CA ASN A 260 9.97 -22.87 -9.66
C ASN A 260 10.90 -23.81 -10.44
N GLU A 261 10.77 -25.12 -10.26
CA GLU A 261 11.51 -26.12 -11.02
C GLU A 261 11.13 -26.11 -12.51
N GLU A 262 9.83 -26.02 -12.82
CA GLU A 262 9.32 -25.88 -14.18
C GLU A 262 9.86 -24.62 -14.85
N LYS A 263 9.82 -23.47 -14.16
CA LYS A 263 10.37 -22.20 -14.65
C LYS A 263 11.86 -22.33 -14.97
N LEU A 264 12.63 -22.98 -14.10
CA LEU A 264 14.06 -23.19 -14.31
C LEU A 264 14.34 -24.10 -15.53
N SER A 265 13.54 -25.15 -15.70
CA SER A 265 13.62 -26.05 -16.86
C SER A 265 13.33 -25.31 -18.18
N LEU A 266 12.25 -24.53 -18.21
CA LEU A 266 11.89 -23.71 -19.37
C LEU A 266 12.97 -22.69 -19.70
N GLN A 267 13.55 -22.03 -18.69
CA GLN A 267 14.65 -21.09 -18.89
C GLN A 267 15.87 -21.78 -19.51
N LYS A 268 16.24 -22.97 -19.02
CA LYS A 268 17.34 -23.77 -19.59
C LYS A 268 17.06 -24.19 -21.04
N SER A 269 15.81 -24.53 -21.36
CA SER A 269 15.41 -24.87 -22.73
C SER A 269 15.52 -23.66 -23.66
N LEU A 270 15.03 -22.49 -23.23
CA LEU A 270 15.13 -21.23 -23.98
C LEU A 270 16.59 -20.80 -24.21
N ASP A 271 17.45 -21.04 -23.23
CA ASP A 271 18.88 -20.72 -23.30
C ASP A 271 19.71 -21.74 -24.10
N SER A 272 19.09 -22.80 -24.61
CA SER A 272 19.77 -23.86 -25.33
C SER A 272 20.41 -23.37 -26.64
N LEU A 273 21.58 -23.95 -26.94
CA LEU A 273 22.38 -23.68 -28.15
C LEU A 273 21.58 -23.76 -29.46
N PRO A 274 20.67 -24.74 -29.68
CA PRO A 274 19.91 -24.85 -30.91
C PRO A 274 18.97 -23.65 -31.16
N ILE A 275 18.24 -23.21 -30.13
CA ILE A 275 17.31 -22.07 -30.23
C ILE A 275 18.09 -20.77 -30.46
N LYS A 276 19.21 -20.59 -29.75
CA LYS A 276 20.12 -19.46 -29.99
C LYS A 276 20.67 -19.46 -31.42
N LYS A 277 21.03 -20.62 -31.96
CA LYS A 277 21.52 -20.77 -33.34
C LYS A 277 20.44 -20.43 -34.36
N GLN A 278 19.22 -20.95 -34.21
CA GLN A 278 18.09 -20.63 -35.07
C GLN A 278 17.76 -19.13 -35.07
N ASN A 279 17.77 -18.49 -33.90
CA ASN A 279 17.56 -17.04 -33.79
C ASN A 279 18.67 -16.25 -34.50
N MET A 280 19.92 -16.68 -34.41
CA MET A 280 21.03 -16.06 -35.14
C MET A 280 20.90 -16.25 -36.65
N GLU A 281 20.48 -17.43 -37.11
CA GLU A 281 20.22 -17.71 -38.52
C GLU A 281 19.10 -16.81 -39.09
N LEU A 282 18.00 -16.63 -38.34
CA LEU A 282 16.94 -15.69 -38.72
C LEU A 282 17.46 -14.24 -38.85
N ILE A 283 18.32 -13.79 -37.93
CA ILE A 283 18.92 -12.45 -38.01
C ILE A 283 19.82 -12.31 -39.24
N CYS A 284 20.60 -13.34 -39.59
CA CYS A 284 21.42 -13.33 -40.80
C CYS A 284 20.55 -13.27 -42.07
N LEU A 285 19.47 -14.04 -42.12
CA LEU A 285 18.53 -14.04 -43.25
C LEU A 285 17.83 -12.68 -43.42
N GLU A 286 17.42 -12.03 -42.32
CA GLU A 286 16.89 -10.66 -42.36
C GLU A 286 17.88 -9.68 -42.99
N GLN A 287 19.16 -9.78 -42.63
CA GLN A 287 20.22 -8.91 -43.17
C GLN A 287 20.44 -9.16 -44.67
N ASP A 288 20.41 -10.42 -45.10
CA ASP A 288 20.56 -10.78 -46.51
C ASP A 288 19.42 -10.21 -47.37
N ILE A 289 18.19 -10.21 -46.86
CA ILE A 289 17.04 -9.59 -47.53
C ILE A 289 17.28 -8.08 -47.69
N GLU A 290 17.68 -7.40 -46.62
CA GLU A 290 17.94 -5.95 -46.65
C GLU A 290 19.07 -5.58 -47.64
N ILE A 291 20.12 -6.39 -47.72
CA ILE A 291 21.20 -6.21 -48.71
C ILE A 291 20.69 -6.41 -50.14
N LYS A 292 19.87 -7.43 -50.39
CA LYS A 292 19.30 -7.70 -51.72
C LYS A 292 18.37 -6.56 -52.16
N ASP A 293 17.57 -6.01 -51.26
CA ASP A 293 16.73 -4.85 -51.56
C ASP A 293 17.56 -3.62 -51.97
N LEU A 294 18.68 -3.38 -51.29
CA LEU A 294 19.62 -2.32 -51.65
C LEU A 294 20.28 -2.55 -53.02
N GLN A 295 20.64 -3.79 -53.33
CA GLN A 295 21.19 -4.15 -54.65
C GLN A 295 20.16 -3.98 -55.77
N LEU A 296 18.92 -4.42 -55.54
CA LEU A 296 17.81 -4.22 -56.47
C LEU A 296 17.55 -2.73 -56.73
N TYR A 297 17.56 -1.92 -55.68
CA TYR A 297 17.45 -0.46 -55.79
C TYR A 297 18.56 0.12 -56.69
N GLN A 298 19.81 -0.32 -56.51
CA GLN A 298 20.93 0.11 -57.36
C GLN A 298 20.76 -0.33 -58.82
N LEU A 299 20.29 -1.55 -59.05
CA LEU A 299 20.08 -2.10 -60.40
C LEU A 299 18.97 -1.34 -61.14
N ARG A 300 17.82 -1.13 -60.49
CA ARG A 300 16.69 -0.35 -61.04
C ARG A 300 17.13 1.05 -61.47
N LYS A 301 17.99 1.68 -60.68
CA LYS A 301 18.57 2.98 -60.98
C LYS A 301 19.52 2.96 -62.18
N LYS A 302 20.37 1.93 -62.32
CA LYS A 302 21.27 1.77 -63.49
C LYS A 302 20.49 1.56 -64.80
N ILE A 303 19.34 0.88 -64.72
CA ILE A 303 18.50 0.53 -65.87
C ILE A 303 17.59 1.72 -66.29
N GLY A 304 17.60 2.84 -65.56
CA GLY A 304 16.83 4.03 -65.91
C GLY A 304 15.33 3.91 -65.66
N LEU A 305 14.88 2.85 -64.96
CA LEU A 305 13.52 2.70 -64.47
C LEU A 305 13.31 3.64 -63.27
N ASN A 306 13.24 4.94 -63.53
CA ASN A 306 12.64 5.89 -62.59
C ASN A 306 11.12 5.67 -62.66
N HIS A 307 10.59 4.86 -61.75
CA HIS A 307 9.17 4.97 -61.45
C HIS A 307 8.93 6.40 -60.98
N LYS A 308 8.21 7.16 -61.81
CA LYS A 308 7.57 8.41 -61.44
C LYS A 308 6.48 8.09 -60.41
N ASP A 309 6.89 7.81 -59.18
CA ASP A 309 5.99 8.03 -58.06
C ASP A 309 6.06 9.52 -57.76
N ASN A 310 5.00 10.20 -58.18
CA ASN A 310 4.70 11.57 -57.83
C ASN A 310 4.76 11.72 -56.30
N ILE A 311 5.92 12.10 -55.78
CA ILE A 311 5.97 12.84 -54.52
C ILE A 311 6.31 14.26 -54.90
N ILE A 312 5.25 15.07 -54.94
CA ILE A 312 5.35 16.53 -54.88
C ILE A 312 6.04 16.84 -53.54
N TYR A 313 7.36 16.93 -53.56
CA TYR A 313 8.11 17.45 -52.43
C TYR A 313 8.06 18.98 -52.52
N SER A 314 7.32 19.58 -51.60
CA SER A 314 7.29 21.02 -51.37
C SER A 314 8.71 21.56 -51.23
N ASN A 315 9.09 22.50 -52.09
CA ASN A 315 10.35 23.26 -52.00
C ASN A 315 10.33 24.14 -50.72
N SER A 316 10.70 23.56 -49.57
CA SER A 316 10.75 24.23 -48.26
C SER A 316 12.16 24.11 -47.64
N ALA A 317 12.57 25.09 -46.82
CA ALA A 317 13.84 25.05 -46.10
C ALA A 317 13.92 23.86 -45.12
N LYS A 318 12.82 23.49 -44.45
CA LYS A 318 12.76 22.27 -43.62
C LYS A 318 13.06 21.00 -44.42
N PHE A 319 12.49 20.90 -45.62
CA PHE A 319 12.74 19.76 -46.50
C PHE A 319 14.22 19.62 -46.86
N ILE A 320 14.91 20.75 -47.11
CA ILE A 320 16.35 20.78 -47.38
C ILE A 320 17.14 20.30 -46.14
N ILE A 321 16.78 20.76 -44.95
CA ILE A 321 17.44 20.35 -43.69
C ILE A 321 17.22 18.87 -43.39
N TYR A 322 16.01 18.35 -43.54
CA TYR A 322 15.71 16.94 -43.33
C TYR A 322 16.38 16.02 -44.34
N ASN A 323 16.63 16.53 -45.56
CA ASN A 323 17.35 15.78 -46.57
C ASN A 323 18.88 15.86 -46.45
N HIS A 324 19.40 16.76 -45.63
CA HIS A 324 20.82 16.87 -45.37
C HIS A 324 21.37 15.59 -44.71
N LEU A 325 22.56 15.16 -45.13
CA LEU A 325 23.19 13.92 -44.66
C LEU A 325 23.29 13.86 -43.13
N SER A 326 23.69 14.96 -42.50
CA SER A 326 23.81 15.05 -41.04
C SER A 326 22.49 14.74 -40.33
N TYR A 327 21.37 15.25 -40.84
CA TYR A 327 20.07 14.99 -40.23
C TYR A 327 19.67 13.52 -40.35
N LYS A 328 19.85 12.92 -41.54
CA LYS A 328 19.55 11.51 -41.80
C LYS A 328 20.36 10.58 -40.90
N LEU A 329 21.67 10.80 -40.80
CA LEU A 329 22.55 9.99 -39.94
C LEU A 329 22.23 10.19 -38.45
N GLY A 330 21.96 11.43 -38.03
CA GLY A 330 21.57 11.75 -36.65
C GLY A 330 20.30 11.02 -36.21
N ARG A 331 19.28 10.96 -37.07
CA ARG A 331 18.04 10.22 -36.79
C ARG A 331 18.27 8.72 -36.62
N ILE A 332 19.12 8.11 -37.45
CA ILE A 332 19.45 6.68 -37.38
C ILE A 332 20.17 6.37 -36.06
N LEU A 333 21.13 7.21 -35.67
CA LEU A 333 21.86 7.06 -34.42
C LEU A 333 20.95 7.12 -33.18
N ILE A 334 19.92 7.97 -33.20
CA ILE A 334 18.92 8.02 -32.13
C ILE A 334 18.02 6.78 -32.14
N LYS A 335 17.54 6.36 -33.32
CA LYS A 335 16.60 5.24 -33.47
C LYS A 335 17.19 3.90 -33.04
N TYR A 336 18.46 3.65 -33.34
CA TYR A 336 19.13 2.36 -33.08
C TYR A 336 19.95 2.35 -31.79
N ASN A 337 19.56 3.16 -30.79
CA ASN A 337 20.24 3.28 -29.50
C ASN A 337 19.90 2.14 -28.50
N SER A 338 19.97 0.88 -28.96
CA SER A 338 19.75 -0.33 -28.16
C SER A 338 20.87 -1.35 -28.41
N PHE A 339 21.06 -2.35 -27.52
CA PHE A 339 22.19 -3.30 -27.61
C PHE A 339 22.25 -4.02 -28.97
N PHE A 340 21.12 -4.58 -29.43
CA PHE A 340 21.01 -5.19 -30.75
C PHE A 340 21.01 -4.14 -31.89
N GLY A 341 20.57 -2.91 -31.62
CA GLY A 341 20.61 -1.80 -32.57
C GLY A 341 22.04 -1.42 -32.99
N TYR A 342 23.00 -1.43 -32.06
CA TYR A 342 24.41 -1.13 -32.36
C TYR A 342 25.08 -2.13 -33.31
N ILE A 343 24.60 -3.37 -33.35
CA ILE A 343 25.13 -4.40 -34.27
C ILE A 343 24.68 -4.10 -35.71
N LYS A 344 23.40 -3.71 -35.91
CA LYS A 344 22.84 -3.36 -37.23
C LYS A 344 23.29 -1.97 -37.73
N LEU A 345 23.72 -1.10 -36.81
CA LEU A 345 23.98 0.33 -37.06
C LEU A 345 25.04 0.64 -38.13
N PRO A 346 26.22 -0.04 -38.21
CA PRO A 346 27.23 0.27 -39.22
C PRO A 346 26.71 0.07 -40.66
N PHE A 347 25.92 -0.99 -40.87
CA PHE A 347 25.36 -1.34 -42.18
C PHE A 347 24.31 -0.33 -42.63
N ILE A 348 23.40 0.05 -41.74
CA ILE A 348 22.33 1.03 -42.02
C ILE A 348 22.92 2.42 -42.31
N LEU A 349 23.91 2.85 -41.52
CA LEU A 349 24.60 4.13 -41.75
C LEU A 349 25.34 4.15 -43.09
N TRP A 350 25.98 3.04 -43.46
CA TRP A 350 26.65 2.90 -44.75
C TRP A 350 25.64 2.91 -45.91
N ALA A 351 24.54 2.16 -45.82
CA ALA A 351 23.48 2.15 -46.83
C ALA A 351 22.89 3.55 -47.09
N VAL A 352 22.57 4.28 -46.02
CA VAL A 352 22.02 5.65 -46.12
C VAL A 352 23.04 6.63 -46.68
N PHE A 353 24.32 6.48 -46.35
CA PHE A 353 25.39 7.27 -46.96
C PHE A 353 25.52 7.01 -48.47
N ILE A 354 25.49 5.74 -48.89
CA ILE A 354 25.55 5.37 -50.32
C ILE A 354 24.33 5.92 -51.07
N VAL A 355 23.12 5.79 -50.52
CA VAL A 355 21.91 6.36 -51.13
C VAL A 355 22.02 7.89 -51.24
N HIS A 356 22.45 8.57 -50.18
CA HIS A 356 22.60 10.03 -50.19
C HIS A 356 23.64 10.52 -51.20
N LYS A 357 24.76 9.79 -51.38
CA LYS A 357 25.81 10.14 -52.35
C LYS A 357 25.39 9.84 -53.79
N THR A 358 24.60 8.80 -54.00
CA THR A 358 24.21 8.36 -55.35
C THR A 358 23.01 9.11 -55.88
N VAL A 359 22.04 9.49 -55.04
CA VAL A 359 20.90 10.32 -55.46
C VAL A 359 21.36 11.76 -55.55
N ASP A 360 21.41 12.31 -56.76
CA ASP A 360 21.79 13.72 -56.97
C ASP A 360 20.64 14.61 -56.46
N PHE A 361 20.71 14.98 -55.17
CA PHE A 361 19.80 15.94 -54.56
C PHE A 361 20.12 17.39 -54.99
N LYS A 362 20.79 17.60 -56.14
CA LYS A 362 20.97 18.91 -56.78
C LYS A 362 19.62 19.43 -57.29
N PHE A 363 18.75 19.74 -56.36
CA PHE A 363 17.74 20.75 -56.59
C PHE A 363 18.48 22.06 -56.90
N LYS A 364 18.00 22.80 -57.90
CA LYS A 364 18.38 24.20 -58.11
C LYS A 364 17.85 24.98 -56.89
N SER A 365 18.54 24.88 -55.75
CA SER A 365 18.08 25.44 -54.49
C SER A 365 18.34 26.94 -54.48
N LEU A 366 17.29 27.73 -54.28
CA LEU A 366 17.47 29.09 -53.79
C LEU A 366 18.28 29.06 -52.48
N PRO A 367 19.06 30.10 -52.16
CA PRO A 367 19.68 30.24 -50.83
C PRO A 367 18.63 30.01 -49.73
N LEU A 368 18.97 29.28 -48.66
CA LEU A 368 18.01 28.91 -47.60
C LEU A 368 17.21 30.11 -47.06
N LYS A 369 17.81 31.30 -47.05
CA LYS A 369 17.21 32.57 -46.60
C LYS A 369 16.00 33.04 -47.42
N ASN A 370 15.81 32.49 -48.62
CA ASN A 370 14.75 32.90 -49.54
C ASN A 370 13.47 32.04 -49.42
N TYR A 371 13.43 31.06 -48.52
CA TYR A 371 12.23 30.27 -48.24
C TYR A 371 11.45 30.85 -47.07
N THR A 372 10.12 30.76 -47.14
CA THR A 372 9.20 31.30 -46.13
C THR A 372 9.29 30.59 -44.77
N ASP A 373 9.76 29.34 -44.74
CA ASP A 373 9.93 28.51 -43.53
C ASP A 373 11.36 28.51 -42.97
N TYR A 374 12.16 29.53 -43.32
CA TYR A 374 13.57 29.62 -42.95
C TYR A 374 13.81 29.58 -41.42
N ASP A 375 13.05 30.36 -40.65
CA ASP A 375 13.27 30.47 -39.19
C ASP A 375 13.06 29.12 -38.49
N GLU A 376 12.04 28.37 -38.90
CA GLU A 376 11.78 27.02 -38.37
C GLU A 376 12.83 26.00 -38.84
N ALA A 377 13.33 26.13 -40.07
CA ALA A 377 14.40 25.29 -40.59
C ALA A 377 15.74 25.53 -39.87
N ILE A 378 16.01 26.76 -39.41
CA ILE A 378 17.18 27.09 -38.59
C ILE A 378 17.11 26.42 -37.22
N ILE A 379 15.93 26.37 -36.60
CA ILE A 379 15.72 25.64 -35.34
C ILE A 379 16.06 24.16 -35.54
N GLU A 380 15.60 23.53 -36.62
CA GLU A 380 15.88 22.13 -36.95
C GLU A 380 17.36 21.87 -37.32
N LYS A 381 18.01 22.82 -38.00
CA LYS A 381 19.45 22.77 -38.27
C LYS A 381 20.27 22.83 -36.99
N ASN A 382 19.77 23.54 -35.98
CA ASN A 382 20.39 23.63 -34.65
C ASN A 382 19.97 22.48 -33.72
N SER A 383 19.12 21.54 -34.16
CA SER A 383 18.64 20.43 -33.34
C SER A 383 19.75 19.48 -32.89
N THR A 384 19.53 18.80 -31.76
CA THR A 384 20.45 17.78 -31.24
C THR A 384 20.64 16.62 -32.23
N THR A 385 19.60 16.28 -32.99
CA THR A 385 19.63 15.29 -34.06
C THR A 385 20.61 15.69 -35.17
N TYR A 386 20.51 16.92 -35.67
CA TYR A 386 21.40 17.40 -36.73
C TYR A 386 22.86 17.48 -36.26
N GLN A 387 23.09 18.05 -35.08
CA GLN A 387 24.41 18.13 -34.46
C GLN A 387 25.04 16.75 -34.20
N LEU A 388 24.23 15.75 -33.82
CA LEU A 388 24.71 14.38 -33.58
C LEU A 388 25.24 13.76 -34.87
N GLY A 389 24.53 13.93 -35.98
CA GLY A 389 25.00 13.45 -37.29
C GLY A 389 26.22 14.22 -37.80
N GLU A 390 26.34 15.52 -37.55
CA GLU A 390 27.57 16.26 -37.88
C GLU A 390 28.78 15.76 -37.09
N LYS A 391 28.61 15.51 -35.79
CA LYS A 391 29.66 14.93 -34.95
C LYS A 391 30.04 13.54 -35.43
N PHE A 392 29.07 12.72 -35.86
CA PHE A 392 29.34 11.42 -36.46
C PHE A 392 30.16 11.55 -37.75
N ILE A 393 29.79 12.45 -38.67
CA ILE A 393 30.55 12.69 -39.91
C ILE A 393 31.99 13.15 -39.60
N LYS A 394 32.17 14.04 -38.62
CA LYS A 394 33.52 14.45 -38.16
C LYS A 394 34.32 13.27 -37.60
N ALA A 395 33.67 12.39 -36.84
CA ALA A 395 34.27 11.16 -36.32
C ALA A 395 34.67 10.20 -37.45
N CYS A 396 33.84 10.04 -38.50
CA CYS A 396 34.20 9.28 -39.70
C CYS A 396 35.42 9.86 -40.41
N LYS A 397 35.55 11.19 -40.53
CA LYS A 397 36.72 11.82 -41.17
C LYS A 397 38.03 11.62 -40.40
N SER A 398 37.94 11.33 -39.11
CA SER A 398 39.08 11.11 -38.19
C SER A 398 39.20 9.65 -37.75
N TRP A 399 38.64 8.72 -38.53
CA TRP A 399 38.57 7.30 -38.17
C TRP A 399 39.97 6.70 -37.91
N TYR A 400 40.97 7.08 -38.70
CA TYR A 400 42.38 6.65 -38.57
C TYR A 400 43.08 7.14 -37.30
N LYS A 401 42.49 8.11 -36.59
CA LYS A 401 42.90 8.57 -35.25
C LYS A 401 42.00 8.03 -34.13
N GLY A 402 41.18 7.01 -34.42
CA GLY A 402 40.22 6.44 -33.48
C GLY A 402 38.96 7.29 -33.26
N GLY A 403 38.65 8.23 -34.16
CA GLY A 403 37.52 9.17 -34.01
C GLY A 403 36.16 8.50 -33.82
N LEU A 404 35.90 7.38 -34.52
CA LEU A 404 34.66 6.60 -34.38
C LEU A 404 34.54 5.92 -33.01
N ILE A 405 35.63 5.35 -32.51
CA ILE A 405 35.66 4.70 -31.18
C ILE A 405 35.34 5.75 -30.12
N LYS A 406 36.02 6.90 -30.17
CA LYS A 406 35.81 8.02 -29.23
C LYS A 406 34.36 8.54 -29.27
N PHE A 407 33.76 8.61 -30.46
CA PHE A 407 32.38 9.03 -30.65
C PHE A 407 31.36 8.11 -29.97
N PHE A 408 31.49 6.78 -30.14
CA PHE A 408 30.56 5.83 -29.52
C PHE A 408 30.71 5.78 -27.99
N PHE A 409 31.92 5.94 -27.45
CA PHE A 409 32.13 6.10 -26.01
C PHE A 409 31.44 7.37 -25.48
N GLN A 410 31.51 8.48 -26.21
CA GLN A 410 30.86 9.74 -25.82
C GLN A 410 29.33 9.61 -25.77
N ILE A 411 28.71 8.95 -26.76
CA ILE A 411 27.26 8.69 -26.78
C ILE A 411 26.84 7.80 -25.60
N ARG A 412 27.59 6.72 -25.35
CA ARG A 412 27.28 5.77 -24.26
C ARG A 412 27.30 6.45 -22.88
N ASN A 413 28.25 7.37 -22.67
CA ASN A 413 28.34 8.14 -21.43
C ASN A 413 27.18 9.14 -21.26
N ILE A 414 26.75 9.83 -22.32
CA ILE A 414 25.59 10.74 -22.28
C ILE A 414 24.30 9.99 -21.90
N ASN A 415 24.15 8.75 -22.37
CA ASN A 415 22.95 7.94 -22.09
C ASN A 415 22.93 7.37 -20.66
N LYS A 416 24.09 7.01 -20.08
CA LYS A 416 24.18 6.63 -18.66
C LYS A 416 23.77 7.78 -17.73
N VAL A 417 24.18 9.02 -18.04
CA VAL A 417 23.83 10.21 -17.24
C VAL A 417 22.33 10.50 -17.29
N LYS A 418 21.67 10.35 -18.46
CA LYS A 418 20.21 10.54 -18.59
C LYS A 418 19.37 9.46 -17.92
N GLN A 419 19.84 8.22 -17.82
CA GLN A 419 19.14 7.16 -17.09
C GLN A 419 19.24 7.33 -15.56
N ASN A 420 20.39 7.81 -15.06
CA ASN A 420 20.56 8.09 -13.64
C ASN A 420 19.75 9.33 -13.19
N ALA A 421 19.61 10.35 -14.05
CA ALA A 421 18.81 11.54 -13.77
C ALA A 421 17.28 11.31 -13.78
N ARG A 422 16.79 10.14 -14.19
CA ARG A 422 15.36 9.74 -14.13
C ARG A 422 15.05 8.82 -12.94
N LYS A 423 16.04 8.53 -12.10
CA LYS A 423 15.92 7.71 -10.89
C LYS A 423 16.00 8.52 -9.59
N TYR A 424 16.01 9.84 -9.69
CA TYR A 424 15.85 10.77 -8.57
C TYR A 424 14.54 11.52 -8.74
#